data_AF-A0AAI9EM02-F1
#
_entry.id   AF-A0AAI9EM02-F1
#
_cell.length_a   1.000
_cell.length_b   1.000
_cell.length_c   1.000
_cell.angle_alpha   90.00
_cell.angle_beta   90.00
_cell.angle_gamma   90.00
#
_symmetry.space_group_name_H-M   'P 1'
#
loop_
_entity.id
_entity.type
_entity.pdbx_description
1 polymer ?
#
loop_
_entity_poly.entity_id
_entity_poly.type
_entity_poly.pdbx_seq_one_letter_code
_entity_poly.pdbx_strand_id
1 'polypeptide(L)'
;MNPIHGLKVFSMPDPLAKGFTRSQIKEAMYQLTADPEQEALLFEVEPLSVMDSAYVEGVPVEPNDGFILDAVTTRYATFQRTMQALSRALNRSLSSNDITVIGHDIGEPKKNNLFATVSAQFMLSDGQAISVVFHAPDEDPKVFKPDDVVIAFRWLLNKRDITQVVAPEMNQGKMKEVSLATIGKRIGTLVAANSELFQSKQKEVNAARAELSKTQEESNTLLEELTLLTTEVAQLEDQSKTVAHIVTMTSDELAKRQAYNDALREKIAALKQSVTPPEDKGQSETEGEQEPENAGDRLKLIDPSLYRDIVSSLATILAIDRGEEKGATRSLFVNSIVNKLRTRHNNGQSELVDAALDFIKQSQANLDKPLISAKNSVWSLHSNASGSKEEKDEMAKPDVIEPEQSQNGDESEPESITPPPSAEGNPESVTPPSIESETPSQSPDPVVSQEGENEEIPTQPVGDKPQSVLTLENIVNGLHDDVAADDVLEMIEEASEELEQLGLLEQYDALIGSAVEKYAELDEKQE
;
A
#
# COMPACT_ATOMS: atom_id res chain seq x y z
N MET A 1 -9.63 -38.67 -40.39
CA MET A 1 -8.79 -39.61 -39.61
C MET A 1 -9.57 -40.04 -38.37
N ASN A 2 -9.59 -41.32 -38.03
CA ASN A 2 -10.24 -41.79 -36.80
C ASN A 2 -9.27 -41.59 -35.62
N PRO A 3 -9.55 -40.70 -34.65
CA PRO A 3 -8.64 -40.37 -33.55
C PRO A 3 -8.35 -41.54 -32.60
N ILE A 4 -9.12 -42.63 -32.69
CA ILE A 4 -8.93 -43.86 -31.90
C ILE A 4 -7.64 -44.61 -32.31
N HIS A 5 -7.02 -44.26 -33.44
CA HIS A 5 -5.81 -44.91 -33.96
C HIS A 5 -4.60 -43.95 -34.08
N GLY A 6 -4.48 -42.97 -33.18
CA GLY A 6 -3.29 -42.11 -33.13
C GLY A 6 -2.01 -42.94 -32.98
N LEU A 7 -1.09 -42.83 -33.93
CA LEU A 7 0.19 -43.55 -33.93
C LEU A 7 1.23 -42.70 -33.18
N LYS A 8 1.85 -43.25 -32.13
CA LYS A 8 3.07 -42.64 -31.57
C LYS A 8 4.23 -42.95 -32.51
N VAL A 9 4.84 -41.91 -33.09
CA VAL A 9 6.02 -42.06 -33.93
C VAL A 9 7.24 -41.93 -33.04
N PHE A 10 7.97 -43.03 -32.86
CA PHE A 10 9.25 -43.04 -32.15
C PHE A 10 10.40 -43.04 -33.15
N SER A 11 11.52 -42.42 -32.80
CA SER A 11 12.73 -42.37 -33.63
C SER A 11 13.37 -43.74 -33.83
N MET A 12 13.07 -44.70 -32.96
CA MET A 12 13.43 -46.12 -33.10
C MET A 12 12.18 -47.01 -32.95
N PRO A 13 12.08 -48.14 -33.66
CA PRO A 13 10.95 -49.05 -33.53
C PRO A 13 10.92 -49.68 -32.14
N ASP A 14 10.04 -49.17 -31.27
CA ASP A 14 9.76 -49.74 -29.96
C ASP A 14 8.61 -50.77 -30.08
N PRO A 15 8.90 -52.07 -29.90
CA PRO A 15 7.88 -53.13 -29.98
C PRO A 15 6.87 -53.11 -28.81
N LEU A 16 7.11 -52.31 -27.76
CA LEU A 16 6.22 -52.16 -26.61
C LEU A 16 5.43 -50.85 -26.63
N ALA A 17 5.55 -50.08 -27.71
CA ALA A 17 4.86 -48.81 -27.90
C ALA A 17 3.33 -48.96 -27.75
N LYS A 18 2.78 -48.42 -26.66
CA LYS A 18 1.33 -48.26 -26.47
C LYS A 18 0.85 -46.98 -27.13
N GLY A 19 -0.28 -47.05 -27.85
CA GLY A 19 -0.95 -45.88 -28.43
C GLY A 19 -1.34 -44.83 -27.37
N PHE A 20 -1.78 -43.65 -27.82
CA PHE A 20 -2.25 -42.62 -26.88
C PHE A 20 -3.50 -43.10 -26.13
N THR A 21 -3.52 -42.84 -24.82
CA THR A 21 -4.75 -43.02 -24.02
C THR A 21 -5.75 -41.91 -24.33
N ARG A 22 -7.03 -42.12 -24.01
CA ARG A 22 -8.08 -41.12 -24.26
C ARG A 22 -7.83 -39.81 -23.53
N SER A 23 -7.25 -39.84 -22.33
CA SER A 23 -6.82 -38.65 -21.59
C SER A 23 -5.68 -37.93 -22.30
N GLN A 24 -4.65 -38.65 -22.73
CA GLN A 24 -3.52 -38.07 -23.48
C GLN A 24 -3.95 -37.44 -24.81
N ILE A 25 -4.88 -38.05 -25.53
CA ILE A 25 -5.44 -37.44 -26.76
C ILE A 25 -6.23 -36.17 -26.40
N LYS A 26 -7.05 -36.22 -25.34
CA LYS A 26 -7.84 -35.05 -24.91
C LYS A 26 -6.92 -33.89 -24.52
N GLU A 27 -5.85 -34.16 -23.79
CA GLU A 27 -4.88 -33.18 -23.34
C GLU A 27 -4.05 -32.60 -24.50
N ALA A 28 -3.57 -33.45 -25.41
CA ALA A 28 -2.87 -32.98 -26.62
C ALA A 28 -3.79 -32.15 -27.53
N MET A 29 -5.06 -32.54 -27.69
CA MET A 29 -6.05 -31.76 -28.44
C MET A 29 -6.38 -30.45 -27.73
N TYR A 30 -6.46 -30.46 -26.40
CA TYR A 30 -6.67 -29.27 -25.60
C TYR A 30 -5.48 -28.31 -25.78
N GLN A 31 -4.23 -28.75 -25.63
CA GLN A 31 -3.05 -27.91 -25.87
C GLN A 31 -2.97 -27.33 -27.29
N LEU A 32 -3.45 -28.05 -28.31
CA LEU A 32 -3.49 -27.56 -29.69
C LEU A 32 -4.59 -26.51 -29.94
N THR A 33 -5.56 -26.39 -29.03
CA THR A 33 -6.73 -25.50 -29.16
C THR A 33 -6.89 -24.52 -28.01
N ALA A 34 -6.08 -24.67 -26.96
CA ALA A 34 -6.03 -23.81 -25.80
C ALA A 34 -5.24 -22.57 -26.18
N ASP A 35 -5.95 -21.46 -26.21
CA ASP A 35 -5.38 -20.13 -26.26
C ASP A 35 -5.43 -19.61 -24.81
N PRO A 36 -4.29 -19.43 -24.12
CA PRO A 36 -4.24 -19.00 -22.73
C PRO A 36 -5.02 -17.70 -22.49
N GLU A 37 -5.02 -16.78 -23.46
CA GLU A 37 -5.79 -15.54 -23.37
C GLU A 37 -7.29 -15.82 -23.32
N GLN A 38 -7.77 -16.76 -24.13
CA GLN A 38 -9.17 -17.17 -24.15
C GLN A 38 -9.60 -17.91 -22.88
N GLU A 39 -8.69 -18.62 -22.24
CA GLU A 39 -8.95 -19.26 -20.95
C GLU A 39 -9.05 -18.23 -19.83
N ALA A 40 -8.20 -17.20 -19.82
CA ALA A 40 -8.29 -16.11 -18.86
C ALA A 40 -9.67 -15.41 -18.87
N LEU A 41 -10.32 -15.32 -20.05
CA LEU A 41 -11.68 -14.78 -20.19
C LEU A 41 -12.75 -15.56 -19.41
N LEU A 42 -12.51 -16.82 -19.04
CA LEU A 42 -13.41 -17.57 -18.16
C LEU A 42 -13.36 -17.11 -16.71
N PHE A 43 -12.35 -16.33 -16.31
CA PHE A 43 -12.14 -15.94 -14.92
C PHE A 43 -12.49 -14.48 -14.62
N GLU A 44 -12.83 -13.71 -15.66
CA GLU A 44 -13.18 -12.31 -15.49
C GLU A 44 -14.62 -12.05 -15.88
N VAL A 45 -15.41 -11.52 -14.95
CA VAL A 45 -16.79 -11.11 -15.21
C VAL A 45 -16.80 -9.70 -15.80
N GLU A 46 -17.58 -9.51 -16.86
CA GLU A 46 -17.86 -8.17 -17.38
C GLU A 46 -19.24 -7.69 -16.90
N PRO A 47 -19.38 -6.45 -16.41
CA PRO A 47 -20.68 -5.85 -16.15
C PRO A 47 -21.54 -5.76 -17.42
N LEU A 48 -22.86 -5.92 -17.26
CA LEU A 48 -23.85 -5.80 -18.33
C LEU A 48 -23.68 -4.51 -19.15
N SER A 49 -23.42 -3.38 -18.50
CA SER A 49 -23.29 -2.08 -19.17
C SER A 49 -22.19 -2.05 -20.22
N VAL A 50 -21.02 -2.64 -19.92
CA VAL A 50 -19.86 -2.69 -20.81
C VAL A 50 -20.10 -3.67 -21.96
N MET A 51 -20.67 -4.84 -21.65
CA MET A 51 -21.09 -5.80 -22.67
C MET A 51 -22.08 -5.17 -23.66
N ASP A 52 -23.05 -4.42 -23.16
CA ASP A 52 -24.04 -3.75 -24.01
C ASP A 52 -23.44 -2.67 -24.90
N SER A 53 -22.45 -1.91 -24.41
CA SER A 53 -21.79 -0.88 -25.21
C SER A 53 -20.84 -1.47 -26.25
N ALA A 54 -20.19 -2.61 -25.97
CA ALA A 54 -19.25 -3.24 -26.88
C ALA A 54 -19.88 -3.55 -28.26
N TYR A 55 -21.18 -3.87 -28.29
CA TYR A 55 -21.91 -4.13 -29.53
C TYR A 55 -22.46 -2.87 -30.21
N VAL A 56 -22.41 -1.71 -29.56
CA VAL A 56 -22.85 -0.41 -30.10
C VAL A 56 -21.70 0.36 -30.75
N GLU A 57 -20.50 0.26 -30.17
CA GLU A 57 -19.32 1.03 -30.58
C GLU A 57 -18.28 0.22 -31.37
N GLY A 58 -18.52 -1.09 -31.57
CA GLY A 58 -17.57 -2.02 -32.19
C GLY A 58 -17.58 -2.08 -33.73
N VAL A 59 -16.44 -2.51 -34.28
CA VAL A 59 -16.15 -2.84 -35.68
C VAL A 59 -17.33 -3.61 -36.32
N PRO A 60 -17.69 -3.33 -37.59
CA PRO A 60 -18.75 -4.07 -38.28
C PRO A 60 -18.53 -5.57 -38.16
N VAL A 61 -19.55 -6.30 -37.71
CA VAL A 61 -19.59 -7.76 -37.78
C VAL A 61 -19.46 -8.11 -39.26
N GLU A 62 -18.31 -8.67 -39.64
CA GLU A 62 -18.03 -9.05 -41.01
C GLU A 62 -19.05 -10.15 -41.42
N PRO A 63 -19.60 -10.13 -42.64
CA PRO A 63 -20.57 -11.12 -43.11
C PRO A 63 -20.08 -12.59 -43.04
N ASN A 64 -18.78 -12.80 -42.84
CA ASN A 64 -18.12 -14.09 -42.77
C ASN A 64 -17.82 -14.57 -41.34
N ASP A 65 -18.19 -13.80 -40.30
CA ASP A 65 -18.22 -14.34 -38.95
C ASP A 65 -19.27 -15.46 -38.93
N GLY A 66 -18.78 -16.69 -38.74
CA GLY A 66 -19.50 -17.93 -39.04
C GLY A 66 -20.94 -17.98 -38.51
N PHE A 67 -21.76 -18.78 -39.19
CA PHE A 67 -23.18 -19.05 -38.91
C PHE A 67 -23.68 -18.51 -37.57
N ILE A 68 -24.56 -17.51 -37.61
CA ILE A 68 -25.36 -17.09 -36.46
C ILE A 68 -26.19 -18.32 -36.06
N LEU A 69 -25.85 -18.93 -34.92
CA LEU A 69 -26.49 -20.17 -34.45
C LEU A 69 -27.58 -19.83 -33.45
N ASP A 70 -28.82 -20.02 -33.88
CA ASP A 70 -30.02 -19.68 -33.11
C ASP A 70 -30.28 -20.73 -32.01
N ALA A 71 -29.87 -20.43 -30.78
CA ALA A 71 -30.14 -21.33 -29.64
C ALA A 71 -31.49 -21.02 -28.96
N VAL A 72 -31.91 -19.76 -28.94
CA VAL A 72 -33.18 -19.31 -28.32
C VAL A 72 -33.84 -18.27 -29.20
N THR A 73 -35.08 -18.55 -29.60
CA THR A 73 -35.91 -17.66 -30.42
C THR A 73 -37.22 -17.36 -29.70
N THR A 74 -37.56 -16.08 -29.54
CA THR A 74 -38.79 -15.63 -28.86
C THR A 74 -39.35 -14.38 -29.52
N ARG A 75 -40.62 -14.03 -29.25
CA ARG A 75 -41.13 -12.68 -29.50
C ARG A 75 -40.66 -11.70 -28.42
N TYR A 76 -40.43 -10.44 -28.78
CA TYR A 76 -39.99 -9.42 -27.83
C TYR A 76 -41.03 -9.16 -26.73
N ALA A 77 -42.33 -9.20 -27.03
CA ALA A 77 -43.41 -9.08 -26.05
C ALA A 77 -43.34 -10.13 -24.93
N THR A 78 -42.79 -11.30 -25.21
CA THR A 78 -42.63 -12.40 -24.23
C THR A 78 -41.20 -12.53 -23.73
N PHE A 79 -40.28 -11.64 -24.14
CA PHE A 79 -38.85 -11.74 -23.88
C PHE A 79 -38.55 -11.86 -22.37
N GLN A 80 -39.09 -10.97 -21.56
CA GLN A 80 -38.91 -11.02 -20.10
C GLN A 80 -39.37 -12.36 -19.49
N ARG A 81 -40.51 -12.88 -19.95
CA ARG A 81 -41.02 -14.19 -19.52
C ARG A 81 -40.09 -15.34 -19.96
N THR A 82 -39.48 -15.23 -21.14
CA THR A 82 -38.51 -16.22 -21.60
C THR A 82 -37.21 -16.19 -20.80
N MET A 83 -36.71 -15.01 -20.41
CA MET A 83 -35.52 -14.91 -19.57
C MET A 83 -35.78 -15.49 -18.17
N GLN A 84 -36.96 -15.26 -17.60
CA GLN A 84 -37.37 -15.94 -16.37
C GLN A 84 -37.44 -17.47 -16.53
N ALA A 85 -37.92 -17.97 -17.66
CA ALA A 85 -37.97 -19.40 -17.92
C ALA A 85 -36.56 -20.01 -18.08
N LEU A 86 -35.63 -19.27 -18.70
CA LEU A 86 -34.23 -19.64 -18.82
C LEU A 86 -33.52 -19.64 -17.46
N SER A 87 -33.72 -18.62 -16.62
CA SER A 87 -33.23 -18.59 -15.24
C SER A 87 -33.69 -19.83 -14.45
N ARG A 88 -34.97 -20.20 -14.56
CA ARG A 88 -35.48 -21.44 -13.94
C ARG A 88 -34.84 -22.70 -14.51
N ALA A 89 -34.52 -22.72 -15.80
CA ALA A 89 -33.85 -23.87 -16.43
C ALA A 89 -32.40 -24.01 -15.98
N LEU A 90 -31.67 -22.90 -15.87
CA LEU A 90 -30.32 -22.84 -15.30
C LEU A 90 -30.31 -23.25 -13.83
N ASN A 91 -31.23 -22.71 -13.02
CA ASN A 91 -31.34 -23.10 -11.61
C ASN A 91 -31.53 -24.61 -11.44
N ARG A 92 -32.40 -25.24 -12.25
CA ARG A 92 -32.61 -26.69 -12.19
C ARG A 92 -31.37 -27.52 -12.53
N SER A 93 -30.48 -27.04 -13.40
CA SER A 93 -29.25 -27.76 -13.74
C SER A 93 -28.10 -27.49 -12.78
N LEU A 94 -28.07 -26.30 -12.18
CA LEU A 94 -27.01 -25.87 -11.25
C LEU A 94 -27.25 -26.33 -9.80
N SER A 95 -28.50 -26.61 -9.43
CA SER A 95 -28.90 -26.99 -8.05
C SER A 95 -28.10 -28.17 -7.47
N SER A 96 -27.52 -29.04 -8.31
CA SER A 96 -26.72 -30.18 -7.83
C SER A 96 -25.29 -29.82 -7.40
N ASN A 97 -24.83 -28.59 -7.70
CA ASN A 97 -23.47 -28.13 -7.44
C ASN A 97 -23.46 -26.93 -6.47
N ASP A 98 -24.53 -26.72 -5.69
CA ASP A 98 -24.69 -25.60 -4.76
C ASP A 98 -24.57 -24.19 -5.39
N ILE A 99 -24.71 -24.11 -6.73
CA ILE A 99 -24.74 -22.85 -7.48
C ILE A 99 -26.20 -22.51 -7.83
N THR A 100 -26.57 -21.26 -7.61
CA THR A 100 -27.90 -20.75 -7.94
C THR A 100 -27.80 -19.45 -8.73
N VAL A 101 -28.80 -19.18 -9.55
CA VAL A 101 -28.98 -17.89 -10.23
C VAL A 101 -29.61 -16.92 -9.22
N ILE A 102 -28.84 -15.92 -8.79
CA ILE A 102 -29.29 -14.86 -7.86
C ILE A 102 -30.37 -14.01 -8.52
N GLY A 103 -30.14 -13.62 -9.77
CA GLY A 103 -30.98 -12.68 -10.50
C GLY A 103 -30.65 -12.68 -11.99
N HIS A 104 -31.47 -11.96 -12.74
CA HIS A 104 -31.16 -11.65 -14.12
C HIS A 104 -31.58 -10.22 -14.46
N ASP A 105 -30.72 -9.53 -15.17
CA ASP A 105 -30.95 -8.18 -15.66
C ASP A 105 -31.06 -8.20 -17.17
N ILE A 106 -31.93 -7.35 -17.69
CA ILE A 106 -32.16 -7.19 -19.13
C ILE A 106 -31.68 -5.78 -19.49
N GLY A 107 -30.76 -5.70 -20.43
CA GLY A 107 -30.27 -4.45 -20.96
C GLY A 107 -31.36 -3.71 -21.75
N GLU A 108 -31.19 -2.40 -21.89
CA GLU A 108 -32.05 -1.63 -22.78
C GLU A 108 -31.76 -2.02 -24.24
N PRO A 109 -32.78 -2.04 -25.11
CA PRO A 109 -32.54 -2.27 -26.52
C PRO A 109 -31.67 -1.17 -27.13
N LYS A 110 -30.54 -1.55 -27.70
CA LYS A 110 -29.60 -0.63 -28.34
C LYS A 110 -29.51 -0.91 -29.83
N LYS A 111 -29.12 0.13 -30.56
CA LYS A 111 -28.93 0.06 -31.99
C LYS A 111 -27.43 0.04 -32.29
N ASN A 112 -26.99 -0.90 -33.11
CA ASN A 112 -25.70 -0.83 -33.80
C ASN A 112 -25.90 -0.42 -35.28
N ASN A 113 -24.84 -0.33 -36.06
CA ASN A 113 -24.96 0.10 -37.47
C ASN A 113 -25.65 -0.94 -38.39
N LEU A 114 -25.85 -2.18 -37.94
CA LEU A 114 -26.34 -3.32 -38.74
C LEU A 114 -27.72 -3.84 -38.29
N PHE A 115 -27.96 -4.02 -36.99
CA PHE A 115 -29.19 -4.55 -36.39
C PHE A 115 -29.40 -4.03 -34.95
N ALA A 116 -30.62 -4.15 -34.42
CA ALA A 116 -30.92 -3.84 -33.03
C ALA A 116 -30.54 -5.02 -32.13
N THR A 117 -29.91 -4.73 -30.99
CA THR A 117 -29.46 -5.74 -30.01
C THR A 117 -30.07 -5.49 -28.64
N VAL A 118 -30.36 -6.58 -27.93
CA VAL A 118 -30.74 -6.56 -26.52
C VAL A 118 -29.99 -7.68 -25.81
N SER A 119 -29.54 -7.43 -24.60
CA SER A 119 -28.76 -8.36 -23.80
C SER A 119 -29.52 -8.78 -22.55
N ALA A 120 -29.17 -9.95 -22.02
CA ALA A 120 -29.58 -10.37 -20.69
C ALA A 120 -28.39 -11.00 -19.97
N GLN A 121 -28.17 -10.64 -18.71
CA GLN A 121 -27.13 -11.22 -17.87
C GLN A 121 -27.76 -11.93 -16.67
N PHE A 122 -27.29 -13.14 -16.39
CA PHE A 122 -27.70 -13.98 -15.28
C PHE A 122 -26.54 -14.06 -14.28
N MET A 123 -26.75 -13.55 -13.06
CA MET A 123 -25.73 -13.57 -12.01
C MET A 123 -25.84 -14.84 -11.18
N LEU A 124 -24.72 -15.49 -10.90
CA LEU A 124 -24.64 -16.74 -10.16
C LEU A 124 -24.09 -16.53 -8.75
N SER A 125 -24.45 -17.43 -7.83
CA SER A 125 -24.09 -17.35 -6.41
C SER A 125 -22.60 -17.48 -6.11
N ASP A 126 -21.83 -18.04 -7.04
CA ASP A 126 -20.37 -18.17 -6.96
C ASP A 126 -19.61 -16.98 -7.56
N GLY A 127 -20.34 -15.94 -7.99
CA GLY A 127 -19.77 -14.73 -8.59
C GLY A 127 -19.65 -14.79 -10.11
N GLN A 128 -19.85 -15.96 -10.75
CA GLN A 128 -19.85 -16.07 -12.20
C GLN A 128 -21.09 -15.41 -12.82
N ALA A 129 -21.03 -15.07 -14.11
CA ALA A 129 -22.16 -14.53 -14.85
C ALA A 129 -22.31 -15.17 -16.23
N ILE A 130 -23.55 -15.38 -16.65
CA ILE A 130 -23.88 -15.82 -18.01
C ILE A 130 -24.52 -14.65 -18.74
N SER A 131 -23.93 -14.22 -19.84
CA SER A 131 -24.46 -13.13 -20.67
C SER A 131 -24.94 -13.65 -22.00
N VAL A 132 -26.11 -13.20 -22.45
CA VAL A 132 -26.73 -13.61 -23.71
C VAL A 132 -27.09 -12.39 -24.51
N VAL A 133 -26.65 -12.34 -25.77
CA VAL A 133 -26.94 -11.23 -26.68
C VAL A 133 -27.90 -11.70 -27.75
N PHE A 134 -28.95 -10.92 -27.93
CA PHE A 134 -30.01 -11.16 -28.88
C PHE A 134 -30.06 -10.07 -29.94
N HIS A 135 -30.51 -10.42 -31.14
CA HIS A 135 -30.80 -9.47 -32.20
C HIS A 135 -32.20 -9.69 -32.77
N ALA A 136 -32.75 -8.65 -33.40
CA ALA A 136 -33.97 -8.72 -34.20
C ALA A 136 -33.61 -8.61 -35.70
N PRO A 137 -33.90 -9.63 -36.54
CA PRO A 137 -33.56 -9.64 -37.97
C PRO A 137 -34.55 -8.87 -38.87
N ASP A 138 -35.52 -8.13 -38.31
CA ASP A 138 -36.65 -7.54 -39.05
C ASP A 138 -36.31 -6.22 -39.78
N GLU A 139 -37.19 -5.79 -40.70
CA GLU A 139 -37.00 -4.70 -41.68
C GLU A 139 -36.85 -3.28 -41.09
N ASP A 140 -37.24 -3.05 -39.83
CA ASP A 140 -37.02 -1.79 -39.10
C ASP A 140 -35.92 -1.97 -38.01
N PRO A 141 -34.64 -1.95 -38.39
CA PRO A 141 -33.50 -2.42 -37.58
C PRO A 141 -33.11 -1.48 -36.42
N LYS A 142 -34.02 -0.60 -35.98
CA LYS A 142 -33.71 0.51 -35.06
C LYS A 142 -34.55 0.50 -33.78
N VAL A 143 -35.65 -0.25 -33.72
CA VAL A 143 -36.56 -0.30 -32.57
C VAL A 143 -37.12 -1.71 -32.46
N PHE A 144 -37.03 -2.33 -31.28
CA PHE A 144 -37.73 -3.57 -31.01
C PHE A 144 -39.23 -3.30 -30.84
N LYS A 145 -40.04 -3.85 -31.74
CA LYS A 145 -41.50 -3.88 -31.61
C LYS A 145 -41.91 -5.12 -30.81
N PRO A 146 -43.06 -5.08 -30.11
CA PRO A 146 -43.52 -6.23 -29.31
C PRO A 146 -43.64 -7.55 -30.10
N ASP A 147 -44.01 -7.48 -31.39
CA ASP A 147 -44.21 -8.66 -32.23
C ASP A 147 -42.92 -9.16 -32.91
N ASP A 148 -41.81 -8.42 -32.79
CA ASP A 148 -40.54 -8.78 -33.42
C ASP A 148 -40.01 -10.09 -32.86
N VAL A 149 -39.44 -10.90 -33.75
CA VAL A 149 -38.72 -12.11 -33.38
C VAL A 149 -37.31 -11.73 -32.95
N VAL A 150 -36.94 -12.19 -31.77
CA VAL A 150 -35.67 -11.92 -31.11
C VAL A 150 -34.92 -13.23 -30.97
N ILE A 151 -33.69 -13.25 -31.46
CA ILE A 151 -32.88 -14.45 -31.64
C ILE A 151 -31.57 -14.28 -30.88
N ALA A 152 -31.24 -15.24 -30.02
CA ALA A 152 -29.95 -15.29 -29.33
C ALA A 152 -28.86 -15.73 -30.31
N PHE A 153 -27.85 -14.88 -30.50
CA PHE A 153 -26.73 -15.20 -31.40
C PHE A 153 -25.38 -15.33 -30.70
N ARG A 154 -25.25 -14.80 -29.47
CA ARG A 154 -23.99 -14.87 -28.71
C ARG A 154 -24.27 -15.21 -27.25
N TRP A 155 -23.50 -16.15 -26.73
CA TRP A 155 -23.55 -16.58 -25.33
C TRP A 155 -22.16 -16.49 -24.73
N LEU A 156 -22.05 -15.85 -23.58
CA LEU A 156 -20.81 -15.68 -22.84
C LEU A 156 -20.95 -16.31 -21.46
N LEU A 157 -19.94 -17.08 -21.05
CA LEU A 157 -19.69 -17.39 -19.64
C LEU A 157 -18.56 -16.48 -19.20
N ASN A 158 -18.85 -15.56 -18.29
CA ASN A 158 -17.95 -14.48 -17.93
C ASN A 158 -17.59 -13.68 -19.21
N LYS A 159 -16.33 -13.65 -19.66
CA LYS A 159 -15.97 -13.05 -20.97
C LYS A 159 -15.81 -14.06 -22.11
N ARG A 160 -15.90 -15.36 -21.83
CA ARG A 160 -15.65 -16.42 -22.82
C ARG A 160 -16.89 -16.74 -23.65
N ASP A 161 -16.75 -16.72 -24.98
CA ASP A 161 -17.80 -17.18 -25.89
C ASP A 161 -18.03 -18.69 -25.81
N ILE A 162 -19.27 -19.07 -25.47
CA ILE A 162 -19.76 -20.44 -25.35
C ILE A 162 -20.91 -20.74 -26.33
N THR A 163 -21.12 -19.92 -27.36
CA THR A 163 -22.23 -20.05 -28.34
C THR A 163 -22.26 -21.44 -28.98
N GLN A 164 -21.09 -22.02 -29.26
CA GLN A 164 -20.96 -23.38 -29.81
C GLN A 164 -21.57 -24.45 -28.90
N VAL A 165 -21.55 -24.24 -27.58
CA VAL A 165 -22.05 -25.20 -26.60
C VAL A 165 -23.57 -25.24 -26.65
N VAL A 166 -24.21 -24.10 -26.84
CA VAL A 166 -25.68 -23.99 -26.86
C VAL A 166 -26.27 -24.16 -28.25
N ALA A 167 -25.42 -24.19 -29.28
CA ALA A 167 -25.82 -24.31 -30.67
C ALA A 167 -26.69 -25.57 -30.95
N PRO A 168 -27.64 -25.46 -31.89
CA PRO A 168 -28.38 -26.60 -32.44
C PRO A 168 -27.45 -27.66 -33.04
N GLU A 169 -27.75 -28.92 -32.78
CA GLU A 169 -27.01 -30.04 -33.37
C GLU A 169 -27.69 -30.52 -34.66
N MET A 170 -26.86 -30.84 -35.66
CA MET A 170 -27.31 -31.47 -36.90
C MET A 170 -27.61 -32.95 -36.63
N ASN A 171 -28.86 -33.36 -36.75
CA ASN A 171 -29.25 -34.76 -36.66
C ASN A 171 -29.92 -35.21 -37.97
N GLN A 172 -29.30 -36.16 -38.67
CA GLN A 172 -29.78 -36.69 -39.96
C GLN A 172 -30.07 -35.59 -41.00
N GLY A 173 -29.22 -34.57 -41.08
CA GLY A 173 -29.36 -33.47 -42.04
C GLY A 173 -30.47 -32.46 -41.71
N LYS A 174 -31.09 -32.55 -40.53
CA LYS A 174 -32.01 -31.54 -39.99
C LYS A 174 -31.44 -30.93 -38.73
N MET A 175 -31.52 -29.60 -38.61
CA MET A 175 -31.20 -28.94 -37.35
C MET A 175 -32.25 -29.29 -36.31
N LYS A 176 -31.82 -29.82 -35.16
CA LYS A 176 -32.71 -30.08 -34.03
C LYS A 176 -32.63 -28.91 -33.05
N GLU A 177 -33.75 -28.23 -32.86
CA GLU A 177 -33.87 -27.17 -31.85
C GLU A 177 -33.46 -27.68 -30.46
N VAL A 178 -32.71 -26.85 -29.73
CA VAL A 178 -32.26 -27.17 -28.38
C VAL A 178 -33.30 -26.66 -27.39
N SER A 179 -33.82 -27.55 -26.55
CA SER A 179 -34.76 -27.11 -25.50
C SER A 179 -34.03 -26.27 -24.44
N LEU A 180 -34.73 -25.32 -23.78
CA LEU A 180 -34.19 -24.53 -22.67
C LEU A 180 -33.60 -25.41 -21.54
N ALA A 181 -34.18 -26.59 -21.31
CA ALA A 181 -33.68 -27.55 -20.33
C ALA A 181 -32.33 -28.16 -20.77
N THR A 182 -32.16 -28.43 -22.06
CA THR A 182 -30.88 -28.90 -22.61
C THR A 182 -29.82 -27.80 -22.56
N ILE A 183 -30.18 -26.57 -22.94
CA ILE A 183 -29.29 -25.40 -22.83
C ILE A 183 -28.83 -25.23 -21.37
N GLY A 184 -29.78 -25.22 -20.43
CA GLY A 184 -29.49 -25.11 -19.01
C GLY A 184 -28.53 -26.21 -18.52
N LYS A 185 -28.71 -27.46 -18.95
CA LYS A 185 -27.79 -28.56 -18.62
C LYS A 185 -26.39 -28.35 -19.18
N ARG A 186 -26.27 -27.96 -20.45
CA ARG A 186 -24.96 -27.76 -21.09
C ARG A 186 -24.18 -26.61 -20.42
N ILE A 187 -24.84 -25.47 -20.23
CA ILE A 187 -24.23 -24.32 -19.54
C ILE A 187 -23.93 -24.68 -18.08
N GLY A 188 -24.88 -25.31 -17.38
CA GLY A 188 -24.69 -25.67 -15.97
C GLY A 188 -23.51 -26.62 -15.73
N THR A 189 -23.23 -27.52 -16.68
CA THR A 189 -22.06 -28.40 -16.61
C THR A 189 -20.76 -27.60 -16.75
N LEU A 190 -20.73 -26.59 -17.63
CA LEU A 190 -19.54 -25.73 -17.79
C LEU A 190 -19.31 -24.83 -16.58
N VAL A 191 -20.36 -24.18 -16.09
CA VAL A 191 -20.31 -23.33 -14.90
C VAL A 191 -19.80 -24.11 -13.70
N ALA A 192 -20.35 -25.32 -13.46
CA ALA A 192 -19.93 -26.17 -12.36
C ALA A 192 -18.46 -26.60 -12.49
N ALA A 193 -18.01 -26.92 -13.71
CA ALA A 193 -16.61 -27.27 -13.95
C ALA A 193 -15.66 -26.07 -13.77
N ASN A 194 -16.13 -24.84 -14.01
CA ASN A 194 -15.32 -23.62 -13.91
C ASN A 194 -15.27 -23.03 -12.50
N SER A 195 -16.23 -23.38 -11.63
CA SER A 195 -16.48 -22.65 -10.38
C SER A 195 -15.28 -22.58 -9.42
N GLU A 196 -14.59 -23.69 -9.20
CA GLU A 196 -13.44 -23.75 -8.27
C GLU A 196 -12.27 -22.88 -8.75
N LEU A 197 -11.88 -23.03 -10.02
CA LEU A 197 -10.81 -22.22 -10.64
C LEU A 197 -11.20 -20.74 -10.74
N PHE A 198 -12.47 -20.45 -11.00
CA PHE A 198 -12.98 -19.09 -11.01
C PHE A 198 -12.83 -18.43 -9.65
N GLN A 199 -13.22 -19.09 -8.56
CA GLN A 199 -13.11 -18.53 -7.22
C GLN A 199 -11.66 -18.30 -6.79
N SER A 200 -10.75 -19.24 -7.12
CA SER A 200 -9.33 -19.07 -6.80
C SER A 200 -8.73 -17.89 -7.57
N LYS A 201 -8.99 -17.79 -8.88
CA LYS A 201 -8.50 -16.69 -9.70
C LYS A 201 -9.13 -15.35 -9.31
N GLN A 202 -10.40 -15.32 -8.97
CA GLN A 202 -11.06 -14.10 -8.51
C GLN A 202 -10.47 -13.59 -7.20
N LYS A 203 -10.05 -14.49 -6.30
CA LYS A 203 -9.34 -14.12 -5.07
C LYS A 203 -8.00 -13.44 -5.37
N GLU A 204 -7.20 -14.03 -6.27
CA GLU A 204 -5.92 -13.45 -6.73
C GLU A 204 -6.12 -12.08 -7.39
N VAL A 205 -7.06 -11.98 -8.34
CA VAL A 205 -7.37 -10.72 -9.05
C VAL A 205 -7.87 -9.65 -8.09
N ASN A 206 -8.68 -10.00 -7.09
CA ASN A 206 -9.15 -9.05 -6.09
C ASN A 206 -8.03 -8.56 -5.18
N ALA A 207 -7.10 -9.44 -4.79
CA ALA A 207 -5.92 -9.05 -4.02
C ALA A 207 -5.03 -8.09 -4.82
N ALA A 208 -4.71 -8.44 -6.07
CA ALA A 208 -3.91 -7.60 -6.96
C ALA A 208 -4.57 -6.23 -7.23
N ARG A 209 -5.90 -6.19 -7.41
CA ARG A 209 -6.63 -4.91 -7.56
C ARG A 209 -6.58 -4.05 -6.29
N ALA A 210 -6.64 -4.66 -5.11
CA ALA A 210 -6.54 -3.94 -3.85
C ALA A 210 -5.14 -3.34 -3.66
N GLU A 211 -4.09 -4.10 -4.00
CA GLU A 211 -2.71 -3.61 -4.00
C GLU A 211 -2.50 -2.47 -5.00
N LEU A 212 -2.97 -2.63 -6.24
CA LEU A 212 -2.87 -1.57 -7.26
C LEU A 212 -3.56 -0.28 -6.82
N SER A 213 -4.76 -0.38 -6.22
CA SER A 213 -5.46 0.78 -5.67
C SER A 213 -4.64 1.47 -4.57
N LYS A 214 -4.03 0.69 -3.67
CA LYS A 214 -3.18 1.21 -2.60
C LYS A 214 -1.94 1.91 -3.15
N THR A 215 -1.23 1.28 -4.09
CA THR A 215 -0.06 1.87 -4.75
C THR A 215 -0.42 3.13 -5.54
N GLN A 216 -1.59 3.16 -6.17
CA GLN A 216 -2.07 4.35 -6.86
C GLN A 216 -2.34 5.52 -5.89
N GLU A 217 -2.93 5.24 -4.73
CA GLU A 217 -3.11 6.22 -3.66
C GLU A 217 -1.76 6.72 -3.14
N GLU A 218 -0.83 5.82 -2.83
CA GLU A 218 0.54 6.16 -2.41
C GLU A 218 1.24 7.03 -3.47
N SER A 219 1.16 6.67 -4.76
CA SER A 219 1.72 7.46 -5.86
C SER A 219 1.11 8.86 -5.94
N ASN A 220 -0.21 8.99 -5.74
CA ASN A 220 -0.87 10.29 -5.77
C ASN A 220 -0.41 11.16 -4.59
N THR A 221 -0.25 10.58 -3.39
CA THR A 221 0.25 11.32 -2.21
C THR A 221 1.69 11.78 -2.40
N LEU A 222 2.56 10.94 -2.97
CA LEU A 222 3.94 11.30 -3.30
C LEU A 222 4.01 12.40 -4.36
N LEU A 223 3.12 12.36 -5.36
CA LEU A 223 3.03 13.44 -6.35
C LEU A 223 2.62 14.77 -5.70
N GLU A 224 1.66 14.76 -4.78
CA GLU A 224 1.27 15.95 -4.03
C GLU A 224 2.43 16.49 -3.18
N GLU A 225 3.15 15.62 -2.46
CA GLU A 225 4.33 16.00 -1.69
C GLU A 225 5.43 16.58 -2.59
N LEU A 226 5.71 15.97 -3.74
CA LEU A 226 6.66 16.50 -4.72
C LEU A 226 6.26 17.91 -5.17
N THR A 227 4.97 18.15 -5.44
CA THR A 227 4.50 19.49 -5.80
C THR A 227 4.74 20.50 -4.67
N LEU A 228 4.49 20.12 -3.42
CA LEU A 228 4.74 20.96 -2.24
C LEU A 228 6.23 21.30 -2.13
N LEU A 229 7.11 20.31 -2.13
CA LEU A 229 8.56 20.52 -2.03
C LEU A 229 9.08 21.38 -3.20
N THR A 230 8.56 21.18 -4.40
CA THR A 230 8.93 22.00 -5.56
C THR A 230 8.57 23.47 -5.35
N THR A 231 7.38 23.75 -4.78
CA THR A 231 7.00 25.12 -4.44
C THR A 231 7.85 25.71 -3.31
N GLU A 232 8.22 24.91 -2.32
CA GLU A 232 9.10 25.33 -1.22
C GLU A 232 10.50 25.66 -1.73
N VAL A 233 11.08 24.83 -2.61
CA VAL A 233 12.37 25.10 -3.25
C VAL A 233 12.33 26.41 -4.02
N ALA A 234 11.29 26.64 -4.84
CA ALA A 234 11.14 27.91 -5.56
C ALA A 234 11.08 29.12 -4.61
N GLN A 235 10.37 28.99 -3.49
CA GLN A 235 10.30 30.04 -2.48
C GLN A 235 11.65 30.28 -1.79
N LEU A 236 12.37 29.22 -1.43
CA LEU A 236 13.71 29.31 -0.83
C LEU A 236 14.72 29.92 -1.80
N GLU A 237 14.64 29.61 -3.10
CA GLU A 237 15.47 30.25 -4.12
C GLU A 237 15.24 31.76 -4.20
N ASP A 238 13.98 32.20 -4.15
CA ASP A 238 13.65 33.63 -4.17
C ASP A 238 14.07 34.35 -2.89
N GLN A 239 13.94 33.69 -1.73
CA GLN A 239 14.49 34.19 -0.47
C GLN A 239 16.01 34.32 -0.53
N SER A 240 16.71 33.32 -1.07
CA SER A 240 18.17 33.33 -1.24
C SER A 240 18.63 34.48 -2.13
N LYS A 241 17.97 34.72 -3.27
CA LYS A 241 18.24 35.86 -4.15
C LYS A 241 18.05 37.20 -3.42
N THR A 242 16.99 37.31 -2.62
CA THR A 242 16.69 38.51 -1.84
C THR A 242 17.76 38.78 -0.78
N VAL A 243 18.13 37.75 -0.01
CA VAL A 243 19.20 37.85 0.99
C VAL A 243 20.53 38.21 0.34
N ALA A 244 20.89 37.58 -0.77
CA ALA A 244 22.11 37.91 -1.52
C ALA A 244 22.12 39.39 -1.95
N HIS A 245 20.99 39.92 -2.43
CA HIS A 245 20.89 41.34 -2.76
C HIS A 245 21.08 42.25 -1.53
N ILE A 246 20.45 41.93 -0.39
CA ILE A 246 20.62 42.68 0.86
C ILE A 246 22.08 42.66 1.33
N VAL A 247 22.75 41.51 1.25
CA VAL A 247 24.17 41.40 1.61
C VAL A 247 25.02 42.33 0.74
N THR A 248 24.80 42.37 -0.58
CA THR A 248 25.55 43.29 -1.46
C THR A 248 25.31 44.77 -1.14
N MET A 249 24.06 45.17 -0.89
CA MET A 249 23.74 46.56 -0.55
C MET A 249 24.31 46.98 0.80
N THR A 250 24.27 46.07 1.79
CA THR A 250 24.82 46.33 3.12
C THR A 250 26.34 46.35 3.12
N SER A 251 27.00 45.49 2.34
CA SER A 251 28.46 45.54 2.18
C SER A 251 28.93 46.86 1.56
N ASP A 252 28.22 47.37 0.56
CA ASP A 252 28.52 48.65 -0.07
C ASP A 252 28.36 49.83 0.91
N GLU A 253 27.30 49.82 1.72
CA GLU A 253 27.07 50.82 2.75
C GLU A 253 28.13 50.74 3.86
N LEU A 254 28.53 49.54 4.26
CA LEU A 254 29.58 49.32 5.25
C LEU A 254 30.92 49.86 4.76
N ALA A 255 31.28 49.61 3.49
CA ALA A 255 32.48 50.15 2.87
C ALA A 255 32.49 51.70 2.86
N LYS A 256 31.34 52.32 2.53
CA LYS A 256 31.19 53.80 2.59
C LYS A 256 31.38 54.33 4.00
N ARG A 257 30.78 53.67 5.00
CA ARG A 257 30.91 54.07 6.42
C ARG A 257 32.33 53.90 6.93
N GLN A 258 33.03 52.83 6.55
CA GLN A 258 34.43 52.63 6.90
C GLN A 258 35.29 53.77 6.33
N ALA A 259 35.18 54.07 5.03
CA ALA A 259 35.90 55.17 4.42
C ALA A 259 35.62 56.53 5.09
N TYR A 260 34.36 56.79 5.48
CA TYR A 260 33.99 58.00 6.21
C TYR A 260 34.59 58.05 7.62
N ASN A 261 34.55 56.95 8.36
CA ASN A 261 35.16 56.84 9.69
C ASN A 261 36.68 57.01 9.63
N ASP A 262 37.34 56.46 8.60
CA ASP A 262 38.78 56.62 8.39
C ASP A 262 39.12 58.09 8.11
N ALA A 263 38.37 58.76 7.25
CA ALA A 263 38.52 60.20 7.00
C ALA A 263 38.29 61.07 8.26
N LEU A 264 37.36 60.67 9.14
CA LEU A 264 37.16 61.33 10.43
C LEU A 264 38.34 61.09 11.38
N ARG A 265 38.87 59.87 11.43
CA ARG A 265 40.05 59.52 12.24
C ARG A 265 41.27 60.34 11.80
N GLU A 266 41.49 60.50 10.50
CA GLU A 266 42.53 61.38 9.95
C GLU A 266 42.35 62.84 10.40
N LYS A 267 41.12 63.38 10.33
CA LYS A 267 40.81 64.73 10.82
C LYS A 267 41.05 64.87 12.32
N ILE A 268 40.65 63.90 13.13
CA ILE A 268 40.90 63.88 14.58
C ILE A 268 42.40 63.85 14.86
N ALA A 269 43.17 63.03 14.13
CA ALA A 269 44.62 62.96 14.27
C ALA A 269 45.29 64.31 13.92
N ALA A 270 44.88 64.95 12.83
CA ALA A 270 45.36 66.28 12.44
C ALA A 270 45.01 67.36 13.48
N LEU A 271 43.78 67.34 14.01
CA LEU A 271 43.35 68.26 15.08
C LEU A 271 44.14 68.03 16.37
N LYS A 272 44.38 66.78 16.77
CA LYS A 272 45.23 66.44 17.93
C LYS A 272 46.68 66.89 17.73
N GLN A 273 47.23 66.80 16.51
CA GLN A 273 48.57 67.32 16.21
C GLN A 273 48.64 68.85 16.24
N SER A 274 47.54 69.54 15.91
CA SER A 274 47.44 71.01 15.99
C SER A 274 47.26 71.54 17.43
N VAL A 275 47.10 70.65 18.41
CA VAL A 275 46.89 71.00 19.82
C VAL A 275 47.95 70.29 20.70
N THR A 276 49.00 71.00 21.14
CA THR A 276 49.80 70.61 22.33
C THR A 276 50.47 71.84 22.98
N PRO A 277 50.76 71.86 24.30
CA PRO A 277 50.26 71.04 25.43
C PRO A 277 49.94 71.89 26.72
N PRO A 278 49.53 71.31 27.88
CA PRO A 278 50.49 70.63 28.76
C PRO A 278 50.04 69.23 29.26
N GLU A 279 51.05 68.53 29.77
CA GLU A 279 51.10 67.26 30.51
C GLU A 279 49.85 66.89 31.33
N ASP A 280 49.42 65.62 31.29
CA ASP A 280 49.50 64.69 32.43
C ASP A 280 49.09 63.26 32.00
N LYS A 281 49.59 62.29 32.74
CA LYS A 281 49.57 60.83 32.55
C LYS A 281 48.16 60.24 32.55
N GLY A 282 47.95 59.18 31.76
CA GLY A 282 46.80 58.29 31.95
C GLY A 282 46.46 57.45 30.73
N GLN A 283 47.07 56.27 30.67
CA GLN A 283 46.64 55.01 30.02
C GLN A 283 45.40 55.06 29.11
N SER A 284 45.58 54.65 27.85
CA SER A 284 44.49 54.12 27.03
C SER A 284 44.98 52.82 26.42
N GLU A 285 44.29 51.75 26.81
CA GLU A 285 44.47 50.38 26.35
C GLU A 285 44.30 50.28 24.84
N THR A 286 45.07 49.35 24.28
CA THR A 286 45.06 48.95 22.88
C THR A 286 43.97 47.89 22.77
N GLU A 287 42.88 48.20 22.07
CA GLU A 287 41.89 47.22 21.62
C GLU A 287 42.56 46.33 20.57
N GLY A 288 42.99 45.15 21.01
CA GLY A 288 43.34 44.03 20.15
C GLY A 288 42.09 43.21 19.86
N GLU A 289 41.89 42.89 18.59
CA GLU A 289 40.98 41.84 18.14
C GLU A 289 41.31 40.53 18.86
N GLN A 290 40.44 40.10 19.76
CA GLN A 290 40.46 38.79 20.40
C GLN A 290 39.22 38.03 19.93
N GLU A 291 39.42 36.80 19.46
CA GLU A 291 38.35 35.79 19.44
C GLU A 291 37.64 35.78 20.79
N PRO A 292 36.32 35.55 20.86
CA PRO A 292 35.59 35.63 22.12
C PRO A 292 35.98 34.47 23.04
N GLU A 293 37.08 34.64 23.76
CA GLU A 293 37.59 33.71 24.78
C GLU A 293 36.78 33.78 26.09
N ASN A 294 35.77 34.66 26.15
CA ASN A 294 34.81 34.78 27.23
C ASN A 294 33.45 34.18 26.81
N ALA A 295 32.89 33.27 27.60
CA ALA A 295 31.61 32.59 27.27
C ALA A 295 30.45 33.58 27.07
N GLY A 296 30.52 34.75 27.71
CA GLY A 296 29.57 35.84 27.51
C GLY A 296 29.64 36.47 26.12
N ASP A 297 30.83 36.61 25.54
CA ASP A 297 30.99 37.19 24.21
C ASP A 297 30.51 36.22 23.11
N ARG A 298 30.68 34.91 23.33
CA ARG A 298 30.10 33.86 22.48
C ARG A 298 28.57 33.89 22.52
N LEU A 299 27.96 33.94 23.71
CA LEU A 299 26.50 34.03 23.83
C LEU A 299 25.95 35.32 23.22
N LYS A 300 26.64 36.45 23.42
CA LYS A 300 26.25 37.75 22.88
C LYS A 300 26.29 37.77 21.35
N LEU A 301 27.20 37.03 20.73
CA LEU A 301 27.29 36.88 19.27
C LEU A 301 26.16 36.01 18.71
N ILE A 302 25.84 34.90 19.38
CA ILE A 302 24.84 33.91 18.94
C ILE A 302 23.40 34.42 19.17
N ASP A 303 23.09 34.93 20.37
CA ASP A 303 21.77 35.49 20.71
C ASP A 303 21.91 36.73 21.62
N PRO A 304 21.99 37.94 21.02
CA PRO A 304 22.06 39.20 21.76
C PRO A 304 20.84 39.48 22.64
N SER A 305 19.68 38.88 22.34
CA SER A 305 18.46 39.05 23.14
C SER A 305 18.53 38.23 24.41
N LEU A 306 18.87 36.94 24.29
CA LEU A 306 19.02 36.05 25.44
C LEU A 306 20.16 36.51 26.36
N TYR A 307 21.28 36.97 25.80
CA TYR A 307 22.36 37.57 26.58
C TYR A 307 21.86 38.74 27.44
N ARG A 308 21.14 39.71 26.84
CA ARG A 308 20.58 40.87 27.57
C ARG A 308 19.59 40.45 28.64
N ASP A 309 18.74 39.47 28.35
CA ASP A 309 17.76 38.94 29.31
C ASP A 309 18.41 38.29 30.53
N ILE A 310 19.46 37.48 30.32
CA ILE A 310 20.21 36.84 31.39
C ILE A 310 20.94 37.89 32.23
N VAL A 311 21.63 38.84 31.59
CA VAL A 311 22.33 39.94 32.28
C VAL A 311 21.38 40.82 33.08
N SER A 312 20.23 41.19 32.50
CA SER A 312 19.18 41.96 33.18
C SER A 312 18.64 41.21 34.39
N SER A 313 18.29 39.93 34.22
CA SER A 313 17.79 39.07 35.30
C SER A 313 18.83 38.87 36.41
N LEU A 314 20.11 38.75 36.06
CA LEU A 314 21.23 38.67 37.00
C LEU A 314 21.37 39.95 37.82
N ALA A 315 21.32 41.11 37.17
CA ALA A 315 21.39 42.42 37.84
C ALA A 315 20.24 42.60 38.84
N THR A 316 19.00 42.24 38.45
CA THR A 316 17.83 42.28 39.33
C THR A 316 17.97 41.32 40.50
N ILE A 317 18.44 40.09 40.27
CA ILE A 317 18.67 39.12 41.36
C ILE A 317 19.72 39.63 42.35
N LEU A 318 20.79 40.26 41.89
CA LEU A 318 21.79 40.88 42.76
C LEU A 318 21.22 42.04 43.56
N ALA A 319 20.37 42.87 42.96
CA ALA A 319 19.69 43.95 43.67
C ALA A 319 18.72 43.41 44.75
N ILE A 320 18.01 42.31 44.47
CA ILE A 320 17.18 41.60 45.45
C ILE A 320 18.06 41.02 46.57
N ASP A 321 19.17 40.37 46.23
CA ASP A 321 20.08 39.76 47.21
C ASP A 321 20.78 40.79 48.12
N ARG A 322 20.96 42.04 47.65
CA ARG A 322 21.42 43.20 48.45
C ARG A 322 20.30 43.90 49.24
N GLY A 323 19.04 43.53 49.03
CA GLY A 323 17.88 44.15 49.67
C GLY A 323 17.50 45.53 49.12
N GLU A 324 17.97 45.87 47.92
CA GLU A 324 17.75 47.16 47.25
C GLU A 324 16.39 47.21 46.53
N GLU A 325 15.86 46.07 46.10
CA GLU A 325 14.53 45.96 45.49
C GLU A 325 13.49 45.36 46.44
N LYS A 326 12.42 46.12 46.73
CA LYS A 326 11.29 45.66 47.57
C LYS A 326 10.14 45.19 46.68
N GLY A 327 9.76 43.92 46.81
CA GLY A 327 8.56 43.34 46.16
C GLY A 327 8.83 42.34 45.03
N ALA A 328 10.08 42.19 44.59
CA ALA A 328 10.48 41.22 43.57
C ALA A 328 11.00 39.92 44.22
N THR A 329 10.61 38.76 43.68
CA THR A 329 11.04 37.45 44.22
C THR A 329 12.14 36.85 43.35
N ARG A 330 13.28 36.50 43.96
CA ARG A 330 14.45 35.90 43.29
C ARG A 330 14.08 34.70 42.40
N SER A 331 13.19 33.83 42.86
CA SER A 331 12.79 32.61 42.14
C SER A 331 12.11 32.88 40.80
N LEU A 332 11.42 34.02 40.62
CA LEU A 332 10.75 34.36 39.37
C LEU A 332 11.76 34.56 38.23
N PHE A 333 12.84 35.27 38.51
CA PHE A 333 13.91 35.53 37.54
C PHE A 333 14.72 34.26 37.25
N VAL A 334 14.99 33.44 38.27
CA VAL A 334 15.65 32.13 38.09
C VAL A 334 14.79 31.21 37.23
N ASN A 335 13.48 31.12 37.49
CA ASN A 335 12.56 30.30 36.69
C ASN A 335 12.40 30.83 35.26
N SER A 336 12.40 32.15 35.06
CA SER A 336 12.36 32.77 33.74
C SER A 336 13.56 32.34 32.88
N ILE A 337 14.79 32.36 33.43
CA ILE A 337 15.99 31.90 32.74
C ILE A 337 15.92 30.40 32.43
N VAL A 338 15.58 29.58 33.44
CA VAL A 338 15.52 28.11 33.29
C VAL A 338 14.49 27.70 32.22
N ASN A 339 13.32 28.33 32.20
CA ASN A 339 12.28 28.02 31.22
C ASN A 339 12.73 28.42 29.81
N LYS A 340 13.36 29.59 29.63
CA LYS A 340 13.91 30.01 28.34
C LYS A 340 14.93 28.99 27.82
N LEU A 341 15.84 28.51 28.66
CA LEU A 341 16.84 27.51 28.27
C LEU A 341 16.20 26.16 27.89
N ARG A 342 15.20 25.70 28.64
CA ARG A 342 14.44 24.48 28.30
C ARG A 342 13.71 24.61 26.97
N THR A 343 13.04 25.74 26.73
CA THR A 343 12.36 25.97 25.45
C THR A 343 13.34 25.99 24.29
N ARG A 344 14.49 26.66 24.44
CA ARG A 344 15.56 26.70 23.43
C ARG A 344 16.10 25.30 23.13
N HIS A 345 16.32 24.49 24.17
CA HIS A 345 16.76 23.09 24.03
C HIS A 345 15.72 22.23 23.29
N ASN A 346 14.43 22.33 23.66
CA ASN A 346 13.36 21.58 23.00
C ASN A 346 13.19 21.98 21.52
N ASN A 347 13.59 23.20 21.16
CA ASN A 347 13.61 23.69 19.78
C ASN A 347 14.92 23.30 19.03
N GLY A 348 15.74 22.41 19.59
CA GLY A 348 16.96 21.90 18.96
C GLY A 348 18.17 22.86 19.01
N GLN A 349 18.11 23.94 19.79
CA GLN A 349 19.17 24.96 19.85
C GLN A 349 20.27 24.61 20.87
N SER A 350 20.86 23.42 20.77
CA SER A 350 21.78 22.86 21.79
C SER A 350 23.06 23.70 21.98
N GLU A 351 23.69 24.19 20.91
CA GLU A 351 24.92 25.01 21.00
C GLU A 351 24.68 26.35 21.72
N LEU A 352 23.50 26.96 21.51
CA LEU A 352 23.09 28.19 22.15
C LEU A 352 22.85 27.96 23.65
N VAL A 353 22.23 26.83 24.00
CA VAL A 353 22.00 26.44 25.40
C VAL A 353 23.32 26.17 26.12
N ASP A 354 24.27 25.49 25.47
CA ASP A 354 25.62 25.28 26.00
C ASP A 354 26.34 26.61 26.27
N ALA A 355 26.35 27.51 25.28
CA ALA A 355 26.96 28.84 25.43
C ALA A 355 26.31 29.65 26.58
N ALA A 356 25.00 29.54 26.75
CA ALA A 356 24.28 30.21 27.84
C ALA A 356 24.59 29.61 29.22
N LEU A 357 24.68 28.28 29.32
CA LEU A 357 25.03 27.59 30.56
C LEU A 357 26.48 27.87 30.97
N ASP A 358 27.42 27.89 30.02
CA ASP A 358 28.81 28.28 30.26
C ASP A 358 28.91 29.73 30.77
N PHE A 359 28.19 30.66 30.13
CA PHE A 359 28.14 32.05 30.57
C PHE A 359 27.55 32.21 31.97
N ILE A 360 26.47 31.49 32.30
CA ILE A 360 25.86 31.52 33.65
C ILE A 360 26.83 30.95 34.68
N LYS A 361 27.49 29.82 34.36
CA LYS A 361 28.47 29.18 35.25
C LYS A 361 29.64 30.11 35.55
N GLN A 362 30.15 30.83 34.55
CA GLN A 362 31.19 31.83 34.71
C GLN A 362 30.71 33.04 35.52
N SER A 363 29.50 33.55 35.21
CA SER A 363 28.94 34.76 35.84
C SER A 363 28.64 34.57 37.33
N GLN A 364 28.29 33.36 37.76
CA GLN A 364 27.99 33.06 39.16
C GLN A 364 29.20 32.56 39.97
N ALA A 365 30.38 32.38 39.35
CA ALA A 365 31.57 31.84 40.02
C ALA A 365 32.08 32.72 41.17
N ASN A 366 31.87 34.04 41.07
CA ASN A 366 32.32 35.03 42.04
C ASN A 366 31.16 35.58 42.91
N LEU A 367 30.01 34.91 42.92
CA LEU A 367 28.83 35.33 43.70
C LEU A 367 28.66 34.48 44.96
N ASP A 368 28.39 35.12 46.09
CA ASP A 368 28.13 34.44 47.37
C ASP A 368 26.91 33.51 47.32
N LYS A 369 25.93 33.85 46.46
CA LYS A 369 24.73 33.05 46.21
C LYS A 369 24.64 32.73 44.72
N PRO A 370 24.75 31.45 44.30
CA PRO A 370 24.71 31.10 42.89
C PRO A 370 23.34 31.43 42.28
N LEU A 371 23.34 31.96 41.06
CA LEU A 371 22.13 32.28 40.30
C LEU A 371 21.24 31.05 40.16
N ILE A 372 21.82 29.95 39.67
CA ILE A 372 21.19 28.64 39.54
C ILE A 372 21.99 27.65 40.38
N SER A 373 21.32 27.00 41.34
CA SER A 373 21.92 25.95 42.15
C SER A 373 22.52 24.84 41.28
N ALA A 374 23.67 24.30 41.67
CA ALA A 374 24.31 23.17 40.99
C ALA A 374 23.42 21.92 40.92
N LYS A 375 22.40 21.80 41.79
CA LYS A 375 21.44 20.70 41.80
C LYS A 375 20.26 20.87 40.82
N ASN A 376 20.19 21.98 40.10
CA ASN A 376 19.09 22.23 39.16
C ASN A 376 19.22 21.34 37.91
N SER A 377 18.12 20.73 37.47
CA SER A 377 18.11 19.86 36.27
C SER A 377 18.47 20.59 34.98
N VAL A 378 18.44 21.93 34.93
CA VAL A 378 18.85 22.69 33.75
C VAL A 378 20.31 22.42 33.35
N TRP A 379 21.17 22.05 34.30
CA TRP A 379 22.57 21.72 34.01
C TRP A 379 22.74 20.41 33.23
N SER A 380 21.75 19.52 33.23
CA SER A 380 21.79 18.31 32.41
C SER A 380 21.47 18.55 30.94
N LEU A 381 21.03 19.77 30.58
CA LEU A 381 20.85 20.18 29.19
C LEU A 381 22.16 20.53 28.50
N HIS A 382 23.27 20.63 29.26
CA HIS A 382 24.58 20.87 28.69
C HIS A 382 25.09 19.59 28.03
N SER A 383 25.53 19.66 26.77
CA SER A 383 26.12 18.54 26.03
C SER A 383 27.22 17.78 26.77
N ASN A 384 28.03 18.47 27.58
CA ASN A 384 29.10 17.88 28.40
C ASN A 384 28.63 17.20 29.70
N ALA A 385 27.33 17.20 30.02
CA ALA A 385 26.79 16.60 31.25
C ALA A 385 26.70 15.06 31.20
N SER A 386 26.78 14.46 30.01
CA SER A 386 26.62 13.01 29.77
C SER A 386 27.80 12.15 30.23
N GLY A 387 28.99 12.73 30.45
CA GLY A 387 30.21 12.00 30.86
C GLY A 387 30.26 11.52 32.31
N SER A 388 29.13 11.46 33.03
CA SER A 388 29.09 10.99 34.44
C SER A 388 27.88 10.12 34.78
N LYS A 389 27.24 9.50 33.77
CA LYS A 389 26.08 8.61 33.95
C LYS A 389 26.19 7.25 33.26
N GLU A 390 27.34 6.88 32.72
CA GLU A 390 27.52 5.60 32.00
C GLU A 390 27.89 4.40 32.89
N GLU A 391 27.91 4.54 34.22
CA GLU A 391 28.37 3.47 35.12
C GLU A 391 27.31 2.91 36.10
N LYS A 392 25.99 3.12 35.85
CA LYS A 392 24.95 2.63 36.78
C LYS A 392 23.73 1.89 36.23
N ASP A 393 23.52 1.81 34.92
CA ASP A 393 22.33 1.09 34.40
C ASP A 393 22.67 -0.18 33.58
N GLU A 394 23.92 -0.62 33.54
CA GLU A 394 24.31 -1.90 32.93
C GLU A 394 24.39 -3.04 33.97
N MET A 395 23.38 -3.20 34.83
CA MET A 395 23.17 -4.46 35.59
C MET A 395 21.77 -4.51 36.22
N ALA A 396 20.74 -4.78 35.42
CA ALA A 396 19.63 -5.69 35.76
C ALA A 396 18.63 -5.77 34.60
N LYS A 397 18.55 -6.96 34.00
CA LYS A 397 17.56 -7.35 32.99
C LYS A 397 16.13 -7.46 33.58
N PRO A 398 15.09 -7.45 32.72
CA PRO A 398 13.69 -7.23 33.05
C PRO A 398 12.98 -8.54 33.44
N ASP A 399 11.85 -8.46 34.17
CA ASP A 399 10.52 -8.79 33.61
C ASP A 399 9.38 -8.63 34.67
N VAL A 400 8.16 -8.42 34.15
CA VAL A 400 6.81 -8.56 34.74
C VAL A 400 6.28 -7.44 35.67
N ILE A 401 5.21 -6.76 35.26
CA ILE A 401 3.81 -6.89 35.77
C ILE A 401 2.88 -5.86 35.10
N GLU A 402 1.77 -6.38 34.58
CA GLU A 402 0.61 -5.72 33.98
C GLU A 402 -0.15 -4.74 34.91
N PRO A 403 -1.04 -3.89 34.35
CA PRO A 403 -1.48 -2.64 34.93
C PRO A 403 -2.79 -2.75 35.71
N GLU A 404 -3.03 -1.86 36.68
CA GLU A 404 -4.39 -1.51 37.10
C GLU A 404 -4.45 -0.14 37.84
N GLN A 405 -5.44 0.67 37.41
CA GLN A 405 -6.25 1.62 38.20
C GLN A 405 -5.61 2.95 38.66
N SER A 406 -6.26 4.12 38.68
CA SER A 406 -7.64 4.56 38.43
C SER A 406 -7.73 6.10 38.61
N GLN A 407 -8.87 6.69 38.20
CA GLN A 407 -9.53 7.94 38.69
C GLN A 407 -9.13 9.29 38.03
N ASN A 408 -10.07 9.86 37.24
CA ASN A 408 -11.12 10.87 37.59
C ASN A 408 -10.53 12.28 37.71
N GLY A 409 -10.86 13.28 36.89
CA GLY A 409 -12.13 13.96 36.54
C GLY A 409 -11.70 15.40 36.15
N ASP A 410 -12.41 16.28 35.47
CA ASP A 410 -13.84 16.53 35.33
C ASP A 410 -14.03 17.69 34.31
N GLU A 411 -15.27 17.85 33.82
CA GLU A 411 -15.90 19.04 33.17
C GLU A 411 -15.38 19.47 31.77
N SER A 412 -16.20 19.60 30.71
CA SER A 412 -17.51 20.28 30.63
C SER A 412 -18.27 19.93 29.32
N GLU A 413 -19.59 19.73 29.44
CA GLU A 413 -20.66 19.74 28.40
C GLU A 413 -20.89 21.16 27.80
N PRO A 414 -21.87 21.44 26.87
CA PRO A 414 -23.03 20.64 26.41
C PRO A 414 -23.36 20.68 24.89
N GLU A 415 -24.24 19.79 24.40
CA GLU A 415 -25.61 20.12 23.92
C GLU A 415 -26.36 18.94 23.27
N SER A 416 -27.54 18.65 23.85
CA SER A 416 -28.85 18.15 23.33
C SER A 416 -28.92 17.35 22.01
N ILE A 417 -29.72 16.28 21.87
CA ILE A 417 -31.20 16.27 21.81
C ILE A 417 -31.76 14.86 22.12
N THR A 418 -32.91 14.82 22.78
CA THR A 418 -33.71 13.66 23.26
C THR A 418 -34.51 12.91 22.17
N PRO A 419 -35.03 11.70 22.49
CA PRO A 419 -36.48 11.48 22.36
C PRO A 419 -37.12 10.74 23.56
N PRO A 420 -38.46 10.81 23.76
CA PRO A 420 -39.18 10.09 24.83
C PRO A 420 -40.19 9.05 24.23
N PRO A 421 -41.12 8.40 24.98
CA PRO A 421 -41.04 6.96 25.28
C PRO A 421 -42.33 6.13 25.04
N SER A 422 -42.15 4.81 25.18
CA SER A 422 -42.98 3.65 25.61
C SER A 422 -44.52 3.65 25.77
N ALA A 423 -45.02 2.38 25.72
CA ALA A 423 -46.22 1.75 26.33
C ALA A 423 -47.39 1.48 25.36
N GLU A 424 -48.14 0.36 25.35
CA GLU A 424 -48.29 -0.84 26.20
C GLU A 424 -49.29 -1.79 25.48
N GLY A 425 -49.33 -3.10 25.80
CA GLY A 425 -50.55 -3.92 25.62
C GLY A 425 -50.40 -5.37 25.14
N ASN A 426 -50.35 -6.32 26.08
CA ASN A 426 -50.69 -7.76 25.97
C ASN A 426 -52.23 -7.93 26.30
N PRO A 427 -52.96 -9.10 26.31
CA PRO A 427 -52.48 -10.47 26.58
C PRO A 427 -53.25 -11.70 25.97
N GLU A 428 -52.78 -12.90 26.40
CA GLU A 428 -53.45 -14.23 26.52
C GLU A 428 -53.52 -15.17 25.28
N SER A 429 -53.36 -16.51 25.35
CA SER A 429 -52.98 -17.49 26.41
C SER A 429 -52.90 -18.94 25.84
N VAL A 430 -52.28 -19.89 26.59
CA VAL A 430 -52.58 -21.36 26.72
C VAL A 430 -52.10 -22.32 25.59
N THR A 431 -51.41 -23.48 25.75
CA THR A 431 -50.74 -24.30 26.80
C THR A 431 -49.90 -25.43 26.11
N PRO A 432 -49.00 -26.16 26.83
CA PRO A 432 -48.08 -27.23 26.36
C PRO A 432 -48.68 -28.65 26.67
N PRO A 433 -47.96 -29.82 26.80
CA PRO A 433 -46.52 -30.15 26.72
C PRO A 433 -46.16 -31.49 26.00
N SER A 434 -44.87 -31.88 25.95
CA SER A 434 -44.37 -33.19 26.42
C SER A 434 -42.84 -33.32 26.35
N ILE A 435 -42.30 -33.80 27.46
CA ILE A 435 -40.90 -34.14 27.77
C ILE A 435 -40.79 -35.66 27.67
N GLU A 436 -39.74 -36.20 27.05
CA GLU A 436 -39.19 -37.50 27.44
C GLU A 436 -37.66 -37.45 27.46
N SER A 437 -37.14 -37.69 28.66
CA SER A 437 -35.80 -38.11 29.01
C SER A 437 -35.62 -39.61 28.74
N GLU A 438 -34.41 -40.07 28.40
CA GLU A 438 -33.77 -41.19 29.11
C GLU A 438 -32.29 -41.39 28.75
N THR A 439 -31.57 -41.93 29.74
CA THR A 439 -30.10 -42.00 29.90
C THR A 439 -29.62 -43.46 29.65
N PRO A 440 -28.39 -43.92 30.00
CA PRO A 440 -27.54 -44.72 29.11
C PRO A 440 -27.29 -46.18 29.58
N SER A 441 -26.85 -47.08 28.70
CA SER A 441 -26.21 -48.38 29.02
C SER A 441 -25.93 -49.14 27.72
N GLN A 442 -24.93 -50.00 27.52
CA GLN A 442 -23.63 -50.34 28.10
C GLN A 442 -23.07 -51.40 27.12
N SER A 443 -21.75 -51.46 26.97
CA SER A 443 -20.95 -52.29 26.04
C SER A 443 -21.21 -53.81 26.10
N PRO A 444 -20.62 -54.61 25.17
CA PRO A 444 -19.26 -55.09 25.48
C PRO A 444 -18.28 -55.12 24.28
N ASP A 445 -17.00 -55.01 24.65
CA ASP A 445 -15.80 -55.17 23.82
C ASP A 445 -15.68 -56.57 23.16
N PRO A 446 -14.70 -56.76 22.23
CA PRO A 446 -13.34 -57.06 22.69
C PRO A 446 -12.23 -56.25 21.99
N VAL A 447 -11.42 -55.61 22.84
CA VAL A 447 -9.94 -55.58 22.90
C VAL A 447 -9.19 -56.02 21.64
N VAL A 448 -8.33 -55.15 21.11
CA VAL A 448 -6.85 -55.30 21.09
C VAL A 448 -6.18 -54.00 20.58
N SER A 449 -5.30 -53.48 21.45
CA SER A 449 -4.10 -52.64 21.26
C SER A 449 -4.17 -51.26 20.58
N GLN A 450 -3.90 -50.25 21.42
CA GLN A 450 -3.49 -48.89 21.06
C GLN A 450 -2.00 -48.87 20.71
N GLU A 451 -1.66 -48.33 19.55
CA GLU A 451 -0.43 -47.55 19.32
C GLU A 451 -0.90 -46.21 18.73
N GLY A 452 -0.65 -45.14 19.48
CA GLY A 452 -0.85 -43.78 19.00
C GLY A 452 0.40 -43.33 18.29
N GLU A 453 0.30 -43.08 16.99
CA GLU A 453 1.30 -42.34 16.24
C GLU A 453 0.80 -40.91 16.07
N ASN A 454 1.52 -40.00 16.73
CA ASN A 454 1.47 -38.58 16.47
C ASN A 454 1.83 -38.36 15.00
N GLU A 455 1.05 -37.55 14.28
CA GLU A 455 1.40 -37.12 12.94
C GLU A 455 2.78 -36.44 12.96
N GLU A 456 3.73 -37.12 12.33
CA GLU A 456 5.08 -36.66 12.07
C GLU A 456 5.03 -35.39 11.22
N ILE A 457 5.57 -34.31 11.79
CA ILE A 457 6.18 -33.24 11.03
C ILE A 457 7.27 -33.88 10.15
N PRO A 458 7.25 -33.77 8.81
CA PRO A 458 8.34 -34.26 8.00
C PRO A 458 9.56 -33.37 8.27
N THR A 459 10.42 -33.83 9.17
CA THR A 459 11.80 -33.38 9.26
C THR A 459 12.55 -34.01 8.09
N GLN A 460 12.72 -33.26 7.02
CA GLN A 460 13.67 -33.62 5.96
C GLN A 460 15.09 -33.19 6.38
N PRO A 461 16.11 -33.97 5.97
CA PRO A 461 17.42 -33.99 6.62
C PRO A 461 18.28 -32.80 6.22
N VAL A 462 19.04 -32.29 7.20
CA VAL A 462 20.19 -31.40 6.98
C VAL A 462 21.19 -32.13 6.07
N GLY A 463 21.39 -31.64 4.84
CA GLY A 463 22.41 -32.19 3.95
C GLY A 463 22.58 -31.50 2.60
N ASP A 464 21.51 -31.25 1.85
CA ASP A 464 21.62 -30.72 0.49
C ASP A 464 21.11 -29.29 0.39
N LYS A 465 21.93 -28.42 -0.23
CA LYS A 465 21.52 -27.06 -0.59
C LYS A 465 20.32 -27.15 -1.56
N PRO A 466 19.31 -26.26 -1.45
CA PRO A 466 18.20 -26.23 -2.41
C PRO A 466 18.73 -25.97 -3.82
N GLN A 467 18.05 -26.50 -4.84
CA GLN A 467 18.50 -26.38 -6.24
C GLN A 467 18.62 -24.93 -6.68
N SER A 468 17.70 -24.06 -6.26
CA SER A 468 17.77 -22.60 -6.46
C SER A 468 19.09 -21.97 -6.01
N VAL A 469 19.63 -22.36 -4.85
CA VAL A 469 20.95 -21.88 -4.38
C VAL A 469 22.07 -22.39 -5.27
N LEU A 470 21.98 -23.63 -5.76
CA LEU A 470 22.97 -24.18 -6.66
C LEU A 470 22.97 -23.45 -8.02
N THR A 471 21.79 -23.10 -8.53
CA THR A 471 21.62 -22.28 -9.74
C THR A 471 22.28 -20.91 -9.57
N LEU A 472 22.00 -20.20 -8.47
CA LEU A 472 22.62 -18.91 -8.18
C LEU A 472 24.14 -19.02 -8.01
N GLU A 473 24.64 -20.06 -7.32
CA GLU A 473 26.09 -20.32 -7.21
C GLU A 473 26.73 -20.59 -8.58
N ASN A 474 26.05 -21.30 -9.48
CA ASN A 474 26.55 -21.57 -10.83
C ASN A 474 26.63 -20.29 -11.67
N ILE A 475 25.65 -19.40 -11.55
CA ILE A 475 25.65 -18.09 -12.21
C ILE A 475 26.81 -17.23 -11.69
N VAL A 476 26.98 -17.16 -10.36
CA VAL A 476 28.08 -16.40 -9.74
C VAL A 476 29.45 -16.93 -10.18
N ASN A 477 29.58 -18.25 -10.34
CA ASN A 477 30.81 -18.92 -10.79
C ASN A 477 31.03 -18.86 -12.31
N GLY A 478 30.13 -18.22 -13.08
CA GLY A 478 30.25 -18.04 -14.52
C GLY A 478 30.03 -19.30 -15.35
N LEU A 479 29.29 -20.30 -14.81
CA LEU A 479 28.90 -21.49 -15.58
C LEU A 479 27.84 -21.19 -16.65
N HIS A 480 27.20 -20.00 -16.59
CA HIS A 480 26.16 -19.57 -17.51
C HIS A 480 26.61 -18.38 -18.39
N ASP A 481 27.92 -18.09 -18.45
CA ASP A 481 28.48 -17.00 -19.27
C ASP A 481 28.28 -17.21 -20.79
N ASP A 482 27.98 -18.45 -21.22
CA ASP A 482 27.69 -18.83 -22.61
C ASP A 482 26.21 -18.73 -22.99
N VAL A 483 25.34 -18.41 -22.03
CA VAL A 483 23.89 -18.24 -22.20
C VAL A 483 23.57 -16.75 -22.44
N ALA A 484 22.45 -16.43 -23.10
CA ALA A 484 22.02 -15.05 -23.30
C ALA A 484 21.73 -14.38 -21.95
N ALA A 485 22.04 -13.07 -21.83
CA ALA A 485 21.83 -12.32 -20.59
C ALA A 485 20.37 -12.39 -20.10
N ASP A 486 19.40 -12.30 -21.03
CA ASP A 486 17.98 -12.44 -20.74
C ASP A 486 17.62 -13.79 -20.08
N ASP A 487 18.19 -14.89 -20.58
CA ASP A 487 17.95 -16.23 -20.03
C ASP A 487 18.60 -16.38 -18.63
N VAL A 488 19.73 -15.72 -18.39
CA VAL A 488 20.38 -15.71 -17.06
C VAL A 488 19.54 -14.92 -16.06
N LEU A 489 18.91 -13.83 -16.49
CA LEU A 489 17.99 -13.06 -15.65
C LEU A 489 16.77 -13.91 -15.24
N GLU A 490 16.16 -14.64 -16.19
CA GLU A 490 15.05 -15.55 -15.92
C GLU A 490 15.43 -16.64 -14.89
N MET A 491 16.65 -17.20 -14.98
CA MET A 491 17.15 -18.17 -13.99
C MET A 491 17.35 -17.57 -12.59
N ILE A 492 17.71 -16.30 -12.48
CA ILE A 492 17.84 -15.60 -11.19
C ILE A 492 16.46 -15.35 -10.58
N GLU A 493 15.50 -14.92 -11.40
CA GLU A 493 14.12 -14.68 -10.97
C GLU A 493 13.44 -15.96 -10.48
N GLU A 494 13.52 -17.06 -11.25
CA GLU A 494 12.98 -18.37 -10.86
C GLU A 494 13.62 -18.89 -9.56
N ALA A 495 14.94 -18.77 -9.42
CA ALA A 495 15.64 -19.18 -8.20
C ALA A 495 15.28 -18.32 -6.99
N SER A 496 15.02 -17.02 -7.19
CA SER A 496 14.57 -16.10 -6.13
C SER A 496 13.16 -16.44 -5.65
N GLU A 497 12.22 -16.69 -6.56
CA GLU A 497 10.85 -17.09 -6.24
C GLU A 497 10.82 -18.43 -5.48
N GLU A 498 11.62 -19.41 -5.89
CA GLU A 498 11.75 -20.68 -5.17
C GLU A 498 12.28 -20.48 -3.74
N LEU A 499 13.24 -19.56 -3.55
CA LEU A 499 13.78 -19.24 -2.22
C LEU A 499 12.79 -18.50 -1.34
N GLU A 500 11.92 -17.69 -1.92
CA GLU A 500 10.81 -17.04 -1.23
C GLU A 500 9.80 -18.07 -0.73
N GLN A 501 9.41 -19.02 -1.57
CA GLN A 501 8.48 -20.10 -1.20
C GLN A 501 9.03 -21.00 -0.09
N LEU A 502 10.35 -21.17 -0.02
CA LEU A 502 11.02 -21.91 1.04
C LEU A 502 11.30 -21.07 2.30
N GLY A 503 11.00 -19.77 2.29
CA GLY A 503 11.27 -18.85 3.40
C GLY A 503 12.77 -18.61 3.67
N LEU A 504 13.60 -18.78 2.64
CA LEU A 504 15.07 -18.69 2.72
C LEU A 504 15.63 -17.42 2.04
N LEU A 505 14.76 -16.53 1.56
CA LEU A 505 15.15 -15.34 0.79
C LEU A 505 16.14 -14.43 1.55
N GLU A 506 15.86 -14.11 2.82
CA GLU A 506 16.76 -13.30 3.65
C GLU A 506 18.14 -13.97 3.89
N GLN A 507 18.19 -15.31 3.88
CA GLN A 507 19.45 -16.04 4.10
C GLN A 507 20.38 -15.96 2.88
N TYR A 508 19.82 -15.84 1.67
CA TYR A 508 20.57 -15.89 0.41
C TYR A 508 20.52 -14.58 -0.39
N ASP A 509 20.04 -13.48 0.21
CA ASP A 509 19.97 -12.14 -0.39
C ASP A 509 21.33 -11.68 -0.98
N ALA A 510 22.42 -11.89 -0.24
CA ALA A 510 23.76 -11.55 -0.73
C ALA A 510 24.20 -12.38 -1.97
N LEU A 511 23.74 -13.62 -2.07
CA LEU A 511 24.03 -14.50 -3.20
C LEU A 511 23.20 -14.10 -4.43
N ILE A 512 21.93 -13.74 -4.22
CA ILE A 512 21.05 -13.19 -5.26
C ILE A 512 21.66 -11.90 -5.80
N GLY A 513 22.07 -10.97 -4.93
CA GLY A 513 22.75 -9.74 -5.33
C GLY A 513 24.02 -9.98 -6.14
N SER A 514 24.82 -10.99 -5.77
CA SER A 514 26.02 -11.37 -6.53
C SER A 514 25.71 -11.96 -7.91
N ALA A 515 24.60 -12.70 -8.04
CA ALA A 515 24.16 -13.25 -9.31
C ALA A 515 23.64 -12.14 -10.24
N VAL A 516 22.92 -11.15 -9.70
CA VAL A 516 22.46 -9.96 -10.45
C VAL A 516 23.63 -9.11 -10.94
N GLU A 517 24.68 -8.94 -10.14
CA GLU A 517 25.90 -8.25 -10.58
C GLU A 517 26.57 -9.00 -11.74
N LYS A 518 26.55 -10.35 -11.72
CA LYS A 518 27.04 -11.17 -12.83
C LYS A 518 26.20 -11.07 -14.10
N TYR A 519 24.88 -11.00 -13.95
CA TYR A 519 23.98 -10.70 -15.06
C TYR A 519 24.34 -9.34 -15.69
N ALA A 520 24.52 -8.29 -14.89
CA ALA A 520 24.87 -6.96 -15.40
C ALA A 520 26.22 -6.96 -16.16
N GLU A 521 27.22 -7.71 -15.67
CA GLU A 521 28.49 -7.90 -16.38
C GLU A 521 28.35 -8.67 -17.72
N LEU A 522 27.36 -9.56 -17.84
CA LEU A 522 27.09 -10.33 -19.05
C LEU A 522 26.31 -9.49 -20.07
N ASP A 523 25.31 -8.75 -19.62
CA ASP A 523 24.51 -7.83 -20.43
C ASP A 523 25.41 -6.79 -21.12
N GLU A 524 26.31 -6.14 -20.37
CA GLU A 524 27.30 -5.19 -20.90
C GLU A 524 28.29 -5.81 -21.92
N LYS A 525 28.51 -7.13 -21.89
CA LYS A 525 29.39 -7.83 -22.85
C LYS A 525 28.66 -8.29 -24.11
N GLN A 526 27.34 -8.43 -24.04
CA GLN A 526 26.50 -8.92 -25.13
C GLN A 526 25.92 -7.76 -25.97
N GLU A 527 25.87 -6.55 -25.42
CA GLU A 527 25.76 -5.28 -26.18
C GLU A 527 27.02 -4.96 -27.00
#